data_AF-A0A6G2DCW5-F1
#
_entry.id   AF-A0A6G2DCW5-F1
#
_cell.length_a   1.000
_cell.length_b   1.000
_cell.length_c   1.000
_cell.angle_alpha   90.00
_cell.angle_beta   90.00
_cell.angle_gamma   90.00
#
_symmetry.space_group_name_H-M   'P 1'
#
loop_
_entity.id
_entity.type
_entity.pdbx_description
1 polymer ?
#
loop_
_entity_poly.entity_id
_entity_poly.type
_entity_poly.pdbx_seq_one_letter_code
_entity_poly.pdbx_strand_id
1 'polypeptide(L)'
;MSYSYVALDVETANDFRGSVCSIGLVKFKDGNIVDAFYTLINPEEEFDDFNIFIHGITPEDVLDSPTFPEVRKAIVDFIGSDI
;
A
#
# COMPACT_ATOMS: atom_id res chain seq x y z
N MET A 1 0.21 13.07 -26.86
CA MET A 1 -0.91 12.59 -26.02
C MET A 1 -0.49 12.78 -24.58
N SER A 2 -1.34 13.34 -23.73
CA SER A 2 -1.08 13.34 -22.29
C SER A 2 -1.56 12.03 -21.71
N TYR A 3 -0.79 11.42 -20.82
CA TYR A 3 -1.13 10.16 -20.16
C TYR A 3 -0.86 10.25 -18.67
N SER A 4 -1.81 9.76 -17.88
CA SER A 4 -1.70 9.65 -16.43
C SER A 4 -1.86 8.20 -16.02
N TYR A 5 -1.17 7.79 -14.97
CA TYR A 5 -1.38 6.48 -14.34
C TYR A 5 -0.97 6.53 -12.88
N VAL A 6 -1.43 5.56 -12.10
CA VAL A 6 -0.92 5.31 -10.75
C VAL A 6 -0.23 3.97 -10.72
N ALA A 7 1.03 3.95 -10.31
CA ALA A 7 1.73 2.72 -9.96
C ALA A 7 1.41 2.39 -8.50
N LEU A 8 1.17 1.12 -8.22
CA LEU A 8 0.81 0.62 -6.90
C LEU A 8 1.66 -0.60 -6.59
N ASP A 9 2.18 -0.64 -5.36
CA ASP A 9 3.02 -1.71 -4.85
C ASP A 9 2.56 -2.08 -3.44
N VAL A 10 2.50 -3.37 -3.13
CA VAL A 10 2.00 -3.90 -1.85
C VAL A 10 2.96 -4.92 -1.28
N GLU A 11 3.04 -4.93 0.04
CA GLU A 11 3.65 -6.02 0.81
C GLU A 11 2.55 -6.78 1.55
N THR A 12 2.73 -8.08 1.76
CA THR A 12 1.82 -8.93 2.52
C THR A 12 2.50 -9.48 3.77
N ALA A 13 1.75 -9.65 4.85
CA ALA A 13 2.27 -10.22 6.10
C ALA A 13 2.67 -11.70 5.95
N ASN A 14 1.96 -12.43 5.11
CA ASN A 14 2.11 -13.87 4.90
C ASN A 14 1.70 -14.28 3.47
N ASP A 15 1.50 -15.58 3.21
CA ASP A 15 1.09 -16.13 1.90
C ASP A 15 -0.38 -15.84 1.52
N PHE A 16 -1.20 -15.40 2.47
CA PHE A 16 -2.58 -15.00 2.22
C PHE A 16 -2.62 -13.63 1.54
N ARG A 17 -3.09 -13.59 0.28
CA ARG A 17 -3.13 -12.36 -0.52
C ARG A 17 -3.97 -11.21 0.08
N GLY A 18 -4.82 -11.49 1.06
CA GLY A 18 -5.59 -10.48 1.78
C GLY A 18 -4.81 -9.78 2.90
N SER A 19 -3.62 -10.27 3.27
CA SER A 19 -2.84 -9.76 4.41
C SER A 19 -1.95 -8.57 4.09
N VAL A 20 -2.42 -7.65 3.23
CA VAL A 20 -1.65 -6.47 2.84
C VAL A 20 -1.28 -5.65 4.10
N CYS A 21 0.01 -5.53 4.37
CA CYS A 21 0.56 -4.85 5.55
C CYS A 21 1.19 -3.49 5.22
N SER A 22 1.39 -3.21 3.94
CA SER A 22 1.92 -1.93 3.44
C SER A 22 1.45 -1.70 2.01
N ILE A 23 1.20 -0.45 1.65
CA ILE A 23 0.86 -0.05 0.29
C ILE A 23 1.50 1.28 -0.07
N GLY A 24 2.14 1.32 -1.23
CA GLY A 24 2.66 2.53 -1.87
C GLY A 24 1.89 2.84 -3.15
N LEU A 25 1.54 4.11 -3.36
CA LEU A 25 0.94 4.62 -4.58
C LEU A 25 1.74 5.81 -5.11
N VAL A 26 2.04 5.83 -6.41
CA VAL A 26 2.72 6.95 -7.07
C VAL A 26 1.94 7.36 -8.30
N LYS A 27 1.55 8.63 -8.37
CA LYS A 27 0.81 9.22 -9.48
C LYS A 27 1.77 9.82 -10.49
N PHE A 28 1.61 9.46 -11.75
CA PHE A 28 2.37 9.97 -12.87
C PHE A 28 1.48 10.78 -13.81
N LYS A 29 2.06 11.84 -14.37
CA LYS A 29 1.49 12.61 -15.48
C LYS A 29 2.58 12.94 -16.48
N ASP A 30 2.39 12.50 -17.72
CA ASP A 30 3.34 12.71 -18.83
C ASP A 30 4.76 12.27 -18.48
N GLY A 31 4.86 11.13 -17.78
CA GLY A 31 6.12 10.53 -17.34
C GLY A 31 6.74 11.14 -16.08
N ASN A 32 6.14 12.18 -15.49
CA ASN A 32 6.63 12.82 -14.26
C ASN A 32 5.80 12.39 -13.05
N ILE A 33 6.46 12.18 -11.90
CA ILE A 33 5.76 11.97 -10.62
C ILE A 33 5.11 13.30 -10.21
N VAL A 34 3.83 13.26 -9.91
CA VAL A 34 3.06 14.43 -9.48
C VAL A 34 2.52 14.30 -8.06
N ASP A 35 2.41 13.08 -7.54
CA ASP A 35 1.99 12.83 -6.15
C ASP A 35 2.42 11.43 -5.70
N ALA A 36 2.51 11.22 -4.39
CA ALA A 36 2.82 9.93 -3.78
C ALA A 36 2.07 9.74 -2.45
N PHE A 37 1.64 8.52 -2.19
CA PHE A 37 0.98 8.11 -0.96
C PHE A 37 1.59 6.81 -0.46
N TYR A 38 1.78 6.70 0.84
CA TYR A 38 2.27 5.49 1.50
C TYR A 38 1.60 5.35 2.85
N THR A 39 1.29 4.10 3.23
CA THR A 39 0.79 3.78 4.55
C THR A 39 1.11 2.34 4.90
N LEU A 40 1.45 2.12 6.17
CA LEU A 40 1.34 0.81 6.80
C LEU A 40 -0.14 0.48 7.03
N ILE A 41 -0.45 -0.80 7.07
CA ILE A 41 -1.78 -1.34 7.26
C ILE A 41 -1.69 -2.45 8.30
N ASN A 42 -2.57 -2.42 9.30
CA ASN A 42 -2.75 -3.58 10.17
C ASN A 42 -3.57 -4.62 9.38
N PRO A 43 -2.96 -5.77 9.01
CA PRO A 43 -3.64 -6.76 8.17
C PRO A 43 -4.61 -7.64 8.97
N GLU A 44 -4.63 -7.53 10.30
CA GLU A 44 -5.35 -8.43 11.23
C GLU A 44 -4.98 -9.91 11.03
N GLU A 45 -3.71 -10.16 10.66
CA GLU A 45 -3.15 -11.46 10.31
C GLU A 45 -1.74 -11.62 10.93
N GLU A 46 -1.30 -12.87 11.07
CA GLU A 46 0.06 -13.21 11.55
C GLU A 46 1.11 -12.95 10.46
N PHE A 47 2.34 -12.61 10.85
CA PHE A 47 3.44 -12.41 9.91
C PHE A 47 4.31 -13.65 9.79
N ASP A 48 4.65 -14.01 8.55
CA ASP A 48 5.64 -15.04 8.27
C ASP A 48 7.06 -14.46 8.28
N ASP A 49 8.00 -15.16 8.91
CA ASP A 49 9.43 -14.76 8.96
C ASP A 49 10.03 -14.50 7.57
N PHE A 50 9.57 -15.23 6.54
CA PHE A 50 10.05 -15.05 5.16
C PHE A 50 9.61 -13.71 4.57
N ASN A 51 8.37 -13.29 4.82
CA ASN A 51 7.85 -12.00 4.38
C ASN A 51 8.59 -10.87 5.11
N ILE A 52 8.70 -10.98 6.43
CA ILE A 52 9.51 -10.05 7.25
C ILE A 52 10.95 -9.97 6.71
N PHE A 53 11.57 -11.09 6.34
CA PHE A 53 12.92 -11.11 5.78
C PHE A 53 13.04 -10.35 4.44
N ILE A 54 12.01 -10.37 3.59
CA ILE A 54 12.00 -9.67 2.30
C ILE A 54 11.88 -8.15 2.48
N HIS A 55 10.86 -7.70 3.21
CA HIS A 55 10.48 -6.28 3.25
C HIS A 55 10.82 -5.57 4.57
N GLY A 56 11.11 -6.31 5.65
CA GLY A 56 11.55 -5.77 6.94
C GLY A 56 10.45 -5.19 7.83
N ILE A 57 9.18 -5.43 7.51
CA ILE A 57 8.02 -4.92 8.28
C ILE A 57 7.65 -5.99 9.29
N THR A 58 7.56 -5.61 10.56
CA THR A 58 7.25 -6.48 11.68
C THR A 58 5.81 -6.27 12.16
N PRO A 59 5.22 -7.22 12.92
CA PRO A 59 3.93 -7.01 13.58
C PRO A 59 3.89 -5.73 14.44
N GLU A 60 5.00 -5.37 15.08
CA GLU A 60 5.11 -4.18 15.92
C GLU A 60 4.99 -2.89 15.11
N ASP A 61 5.49 -2.86 13.88
CA ASP A 61 5.41 -1.67 13.01
C ASP A 61 3.96 -1.33 12.62
N VAL A 62 3.09 -2.35 12.53
CA VAL A 62 1.71 -2.18 12.07
C VAL A 62 0.68 -2.15 13.20
N LEU A 63 1.11 -2.31 14.46
CA LEU A 63 0.20 -2.47 15.61
C LEU A 63 -0.84 -1.33 15.73
N ASP A 64 -0.37 -0.09 15.56
CA ASP A 64 -1.21 1.12 15.63
C ASP A 64 -1.61 1.66 14.24
N SER A 65 -1.33 0.90 13.17
CA SER A 65 -1.68 1.28 11.81
C SER A 65 -3.15 1.04 11.51
N PRO A 66 -3.76 1.80 10.58
CA PRO A 66 -5.15 1.56 10.17
C PRO A 66 -5.31 0.18 9.53
N THR A 67 -6.47 -0.42 9.69
CA THR A 67 -6.90 -1.60 8.93
C THR A 67 -7.19 -1.25 7.47
N PHE A 68 -7.23 -2.25 6.59
CA PHE A 68 -7.54 -2.00 5.17
C PHE A 68 -8.88 -1.26 4.95
N PRO A 69 -10.00 -1.60 5.64
CA PRO A 69 -11.25 -0.85 5.51
C PRO A 69 -11.13 0.63 5.86
N GLU A 70 -10.31 0.99 6.86
CA GLU A 70 -10.11 2.37 7.31
C GLU A 70 -9.34 3.20 6.27
N VAL A 71 -8.32 2.62 5.64
CA VAL A 71 -7.48 3.34 4.68
C VAL A 71 -8.00 3.28 3.24
N ARG A 72 -8.91 2.35 2.92
CA ARG A 72 -9.49 2.17 1.58
C ARG A 72 -9.99 3.48 0.97
N LYS A 73 -10.64 4.33 1.77
CA LYS A 73 -11.16 5.61 1.26
C LYS A 73 -10.03 6.52 0.79
N ALA A 74 -8.95 6.64 1.57
CA ALA A 74 -7.79 7.46 1.20
C ALA A 74 -7.10 6.94 -0.07
N ILE A 75 -6.99 5.62 -0.23
CA ILE A 75 -6.45 4.99 -1.44
C ILE A 75 -7.29 5.36 -2.67
N VAL A 76 -8.61 5.19 -2.59
CA VAL A 76 -9.52 5.50 -3.71
C VAL A 76 -9.53 7.00 -4.02
N ASP A 77 -9.50 7.85 -3.00
CA ASP A 77 -9.41 9.30 -3.18
C ASP A 77 -8.08 9.72 -3.83
N PHE A 78 -6.96 9.08 -3.44
CA PHE A 78 -5.64 9.33 -4.06
C PHE A 78 -5.62 8.93 -5.52
N ILE A 79 -6.20 7.77 -5.87
CA ILE A 79 -6.39 7.36 -7.26
C ILE A 79 -7.26 8.43 -7.95
N GLY A 80 -8.47 8.69 -7.46
CA GLY A 80 -9.36 9.66 -8.09
C GLY A 80 -9.94 9.14 -9.40
N SER A 81 -10.51 10.03 -10.21
CA SER A 81 -11.27 9.68 -11.43
C SER A 81 -10.69 10.28 -12.72
N ASP A 82 -9.58 10.99 -12.62
CA ASP A 82 -8.96 11.81 -13.67
C ASP A 82 -7.58 11.26 -14.11
N ILE A 83 -7.31 10.00 -13.78
CA ILE A 83 -6.15 9.25 -14.24
C ILE A 83 -6.47 8.53 -15.54
#